data_AF-K3X6V3-F1
#
_entry.id   AF-K3X6V3-F1
#
_cell.length_a   1.000
_cell.length_b   1.000
_cell.length_c   1.000
_cell.angle_alpha   90.00
_cell.angle_beta   90.00
_cell.angle_gamma   90.00
#
_symmetry.space_group_name_H-M   'P 1'
#
loop_
_entity.id
_entity.type
_entity.pdbx_description
1 polymer ?
#
loop_
_entity_poly.entity_id
_entity_poly.type
_entity_poly.pdbx_seq_one_letter_code
_entity_poly.pdbx_strand_id
1 'polypeptide(L)'
;MYIQVVVYVQPQHEAATSFNPFDVTKVWPQAACLLIEVGRIVLNRNSKKYFAEIEQLAFAPGRLVSGIEIARNKMLQRRLFSYSDAQRHRIGPNFQQIP
;
A
#
# COMPACT_ATOMS: atom_id res chain seq x y z
N MET A 1 0.50 2.20 14.30
CA MET A 1 0.67 1.45 13.06
C MET A 1 0.66 -0.01 13.46
N TYR A 2 -0.21 -0.79 12.84
CA TYR A 2 -0.41 -2.19 13.15
C TYR A 2 -0.40 -2.99 11.84
N ILE A 3 -0.01 -4.26 11.90
CA ILE A 3 -0.07 -5.19 10.77
C ILE A 3 -0.81 -6.46 11.17
N GLN A 4 -1.38 -7.14 10.18
CA GLN A 4 -1.84 -8.53 10.31
C GLN A 4 -0.81 -9.43 9.62
N VAL A 5 -0.43 -10.52 10.28
CA VAL A 5 0.53 -11.50 9.75
C VAL A 5 -0.19 -12.84 9.58
N VAL A 6 -0.09 -13.42 8.38
CA VAL A 6 -0.57 -14.77 8.10
C VAL A 6 0.54 -15.57 7.46
N VAL A 7 0.74 -16.78 7.96
CA VAL A 7 1.74 -17.71 7.47
C VAL A 7 1.04 -18.75 6.58
N TYR A 8 1.39 -18.77 5.29
CA TYR A 8 0.93 -19.78 4.36
C TYR A 8 1.86 -20.99 4.43
N VAL A 9 1.53 -21.97 5.27
CA VAL A 9 2.43 -23.12 5.48
C VAL A 9 2.32 -24.14 4.33
N GLN A 10 1.13 -24.37 3.75
CA GLN A 10 0.93 -25.31 2.63
C GLN A 10 -0.33 -24.99 1.80
N PRO A 11 -0.42 -25.37 0.51
CA PRO A 11 -1.62 -25.19 -0.32
C PRO A 11 -2.87 -25.91 0.20
N GLN A 12 -2.68 -26.95 1.02
CA GLN A 12 -3.72 -27.86 1.51
C GLN A 12 -4.31 -27.41 2.86
N HIS A 13 -3.65 -26.48 3.54
CA HIS A 13 -4.21 -25.78 4.68
C HIS A 13 -4.86 -24.50 4.16
N GLU A 14 -5.99 -24.69 3.46
CA GLU A 14 -6.82 -23.62 2.94
C GLU A 14 -7.29 -22.72 4.10
N ALA A 15 -6.50 -21.66 4.28
CA ALA A 15 -6.81 -20.38 4.90
C ALA A 15 -7.37 -20.40 6.33
N ALA A 16 -6.79 -19.54 7.18
CA ALA A 16 -7.44 -19.09 8.42
C ALA A 16 -8.79 -18.35 8.19
N THR A 17 -9.28 -18.30 6.93
CA THR A 17 -10.42 -17.53 6.46
C THR A 17 -11.22 -18.33 5.43
N SER A 18 -12.55 -18.30 5.48
CA SER A 18 -13.44 -19.02 4.56
C SER A 18 -13.51 -18.41 3.14
N PHE A 19 -12.55 -17.58 2.75
CA PHE A 19 -12.56 -16.81 1.51
C PHE A 19 -11.14 -16.65 0.96
N ASN A 20 -11.03 -16.24 -0.31
CA ASN A 20 -9.75 -15.95 -0.94
C ASN A 20 -9.04 -14.78 -0.22
N PRO A 21 -7.86 -15.00 0.38
CA PRO A 21 -7.17 -13.97 1.14
C PRO A 21 -6.70 -12.77 0.30
N PHE A 22 -6.63 -12.91 -1.02
CA PHE A 22 -6.26 -11.83 -1.95
C PHE A 22 -7.47 -11.10 -2.55
N ASP A 23 -8.69 -11.38 -2.10
CA ASP A 23 -9.89 -10.63 -2.50
C ASP A 23 -9.97 -9.30 -1.72
N VAL A 24 -9.88 -8.16 -2.43
CA VAL A 24 -9.99 -6.83 -1.81
C VAL A 24 -11.35 -6.56 -1.16
N THR A 25 -12.38 -7.32 -1.51
CA THR A 25 -13.73 -7.13 -0.98
C THR A 25 -13.93 -7.77 0.40
N LYS A 26 -12.92 -8.51 0.89
CA LYS A 26 -12.98 -9.23 2.16
C LYS A 26 -11.98 -8.66 3.16
N VAL A 27 -12.42 -8.56 4.41
CA VAL A 27 -11.60 -8.14 5.54
C VAL A 27 -11.22 -9.37 6.34
N TRP A 28 -9.96 -9.46 6.74
CA TRP A 28 -9.49 -10.55 7.58
C TRP A 28 -10.01 -10.38 9.01
N PRO A 29 -10.69 -11.39 9.57
CA PRO A 29 -11.23 -11.31 10.93
C PRO A 29 -10.11 -11.08 11.94
N GLN A 30 -10.23 -10.04 12.78
CA GLN A 30 -9.23 -9.73 13.80
C GLN A 30 -9.09 -10.83 14.85
N ALA A 31 -10.16 -11.62 15.08
CA ALA A 31 -10.12 -12.78 15.97
C ALA A 31 -9.22 -13.91 15.46
N ALA A 32 -9.09 -14.05 14.13
CA ALA A 32 -8.24 -15.06 13.50
C ALA A 32 -6.84 -14.51 13.16
N CYS A 33 -6.74 -13.20 12.94
CA CYS A 33 -5.50 -12.51 12.56
C CYS A 33 -5.34 -11.26 13.44
N LEU A 34 -4.67 -11.44 14.58
CA LEU A 34 -4.44 -10.37 15.56
C LEU A 34 -3.62 -9.22 14.95
N LEU A 35 -3.92 -8.02 15.43
CA LEU A 35 -3.16 -6.82 15.08
C LEU A 35 -1.87 -6.77 15.90
N ILE A 36 -0.74 -6.70 15.21
CA ILE A 36 0.58 -6.58 15.82
C ILE A 36 1.03 -5.12 15.69
N GLU A 37 1.34 -4.47 16.82
CA GLU A 37 1.86 -3.10 16.80
C GLU A 37 3.27 -3.06 16.22
N VAL A 38 3.50 -2.14 15.29
CA VAL A 38 4.80 -1.98 14.61
C VAL A 38 5.39 -0.59 14.75
N GLY A 39 4.64 0.38 15.26
CA GLY A 39 5.15 1.73 15.54
C GLY A 39 4.08 2.81 15.45
N ARG A 40 4.50 4.07 15.47
CA ARG A 40 3.61 5.24 15.48
C ARG A 40 4.06 6.28 14.45
N ILE A 41 3.11 6.83 13.70
CA ILE A 41 3.34 7.97 12.81
C ILE A 41 2.72 9.20 13.50
N VAL A 42 3.47 10.31 13.55
CA VAL A 42 3.03 11.58 14.13
C VAL A 42 3.14 12.67 13.09
N LEU A 43 2.05 13.39 12.83
CA LEU A 43 2.01 14.55 11.95
C LEU A 43 2.22 15.81 12.81
N ASN A 44 3.41 16.41 12.75
CA ASN A 44 3.81 17.51 13.65
C ASN A 44 4.17 18.81 12.92
N ARG A 45 3.95 18.90 11.61
CA ARG A 45 4.30 20.07 10.80
C ARG A 45 3.32 20.27 9.65
N ASN A 46 2.86 21.51 9.47
CA ASN A 46 2.07 21.93 8.31
C ASN A 46 2.97 22.27 7.11
N SER A 47 2.37 22.25 5.92
CA SER A 47 3.03 22.69 4.69
C SER A 47 3.36 24.19 4.73
N LYS A 48 4.51 24.58 4.17
CA LYS A 48 4.88 25.99 3.98
C LYS A 48 4.30 26.57 2.69
N LYS A 49 4.16 25.74 1.67
CA LYS A 49 3.61 26.09 0.35
C LYS A 49 2.76 24.94 -0.18
N TYR A 50 1.44 25.08 -0.04
CA TYR A 50 0.49 24.03 -0.38
C TYR A 50 0.65 23.49 -1.80
N PHE A 51 0.80 24.35 -2.80
CA PHE A 51 0.90 23.89 -4.19
C PHE A 51 2.17 23.04 -4.43
N ALA A 52 3.31 23.51 -3.95
CA ALA A 52 4.58 22.82 -4.15
C ALA A 52 4.66 21.52 -3.32
N GLU A 53 4.17 21.52 -2.08
CA GLU A 53 4.38 20.42 -1.14
C GLU A 53 3.17 19.47 -1.01
N ILE A 54 1.97 19.84 -1.46
CA ILE A 54 0.75 19.01 -1.36
C ILE A 54 0.20 18.70 -2.74
N GLU A 55 -0.09 19.72 -3.57
CA GLU A 55 -0.71 19.52 -4.88
C GLU A 55 0.20 18.73 -5.83
N GLN A 56 1.53 18.92 -5.73
CA GLN A 56 2.51 18.20 -6.55
C GLN A 56 2.96 16.86 -5.94
N LEU A 57 2.44 16.44 -4.78
CA LEU A 57 2.78 15.13 -4.22
C LEU A 57 2.34 13.99 -5.14
N ALA A 58 3.19 12.97 -5.21
CA ALA A 58 3.04 11.85 -6.13
C ALA A 58 3.18 10.50 -5.40
N PHE A 59 2.17 10.11 -4.62
CA PHE A 59 2.12 8.81 -3.97
C PHE A 59 1.82 7.70 -4.99
N ALA A 60 2.56 6.59 -4.94
CA ALA A 60 2.28 5.42 -5.78
C ALA A 60 2.58 4.13 -5.00
N PRO A 61 1.68 3.13 -5.03
CA PRO A 61 1.88 1.87 -4.30
C PRO A 61 3.01 1.01 -4.85
N GLY A 62 3.50 1.30 -6.05
CA GLY A 62 4.67 0.63 -6.64
C GLY A 62 6.02 1.14 -6.15
N ARG A 63 6.06 2.17 -5.29
CA ARG A 63 7.30 2.66 -4.66
C ARG A 63 7.63 1.83 -3.43
N LEU A 64 8.04 0.58 -3.67
CA LEU A 64 8.40 -0.37 -2.62
C LEU A 64 9.87 -0.25 -2.27
N VAL A 65 10.21 -0.67 -1.04
CA VAL A 65 11.57 -0.81 -0.55
C VAL A 65 11.90 -2.29 -0.37
N SER A 66 13.18 -2.64 -0.33
CA SER A 66 13.64 -4.01 -0.10
C SER A 66 12.99 -4.62 1.15
N GLY A 67 12.50 -5.85 1.02
CA GLY A 67 11.75 -6.55 2.08
C GLY A 67 10.23 -6.43 1.98
N ILE A 68 9.70 -5.64 1.04
CA ILE A 68 8.25 -5.57 0.75
C ILE A 68 7.99 -6.05 -0.68
N GLU A 69 7.11 -7.02 -0.82
CA GLU A 69 6.71 -7.60 -2.11
C GLU A 69 5.23 -7.41 -2.41
N ILE A 70 4.89 -7.56 -3.70
CA ILE A 70 3.54 -7.34 -4.21
C ILE A 70 2.71 -8.61 -4.04
N ALA A 71 1.58 -8.50 -3.35
CA ALA A 71 0.61 -9.59 -3.27
C ALA A 71 -0.04 -9.87 -4.64
N ARG A 72 -0.48 -11.11 -4.87
CA ARG A 72 -1.17 -11.54 -6.12
C ARG A 72 -2.63 -11.07 -6.20
N ASN A 73 -2.85 -9.80 -5.96
CA ASN A 73 -4.16 -9.15 -5.99
C ASN A 73 -4.31 -8.32 -7.27
N LYS A 74 -5.34 -8.63 -8.08
CA LYS A 74 -5.59 -7.98 -9.38
C LYS A 74 -5.78 -6.46 -9.28
N MET A 75 -6.43 -5.98 -8.22
CA MET A 75 -6.63 -4.55 -8.00
C MET A 75 -5.31 -3.85 -7.66
N LEU A 76 -4.49 -4.46 -6.79
CA LEU A 76 -3.16 -3.92 -6.50
C LEU A 76 -2.30 -3.87 -7.76
N GLN A 77 -2.27 -4.95 -8.54
CA GLN A 77 -1.50 -5.03 -9.79
C GLN A 77 -1.83 -3.89 -10.76
N ARG A 78 -3.11 -3.56 -10.96
CA ARG A 78 -3.50 -2.43 -11.80
C ARG A 78 -3.05 -1.08 -11.23
N ARG A 79 -3.10 -0.92 -9.91
CA ARG A 79 -2.66 0.31 -9.21
C ARG A 79 -1.15 0.53 -9.29
N LEU A 80 -0.35 -0.51 -9.42
CA LEU A 80 1.10 -0.36 -9.62
C LEU A 80 1.42 0.45 -10.88
N PHE A 81 0.66 0.23 -11.95
CA PHE A 81 0.79 0.97 -13.19
C PHE A 81 0.13 2.35 -13.11
N SER A 82 -1.15 2.39 -12.73
CA SER A 82 -2.02 3.56 -12.92
C SER A 82 -1.54 4.84 -12.24
N TYR A 83 -0.94 4.77 -11.05
CA TYR A 83 -0.52 5.97 -10.32
C TYR A 83 0.66 6.66 -11.01
N SER A 84 1.66 5.89 -11.43
CA SER A 84 2.83 6.44 -12.10
C SER A 84 2.49 6.99 -13.49
N ASP A 85 1.55 6.33 -14.19
CA ASP A 85 1.01 6.82 -15.46
C ASP A 85 0.33 8.19 -15.30
N ALA A 86 -0.62 8.29 -14.38
CA ALA A 86 -1.33 9.53 -14.09
C ALA A 86 -0.39 10.67 -13.65
N GLN A 87 0.65 10.36 -12.88
CA GLN A 87 1.64 11.35 -12.42
C GLN A 87 2.46 11.94 -13.57
N ARG A 88 2.86 11.11 -14.54
CA ARG A 88 3.58 11.59 -15.74
C ARG A 88 2.75 12.56 -16.56
N HIS A 89 1.44 12.32 -16.65
CA HIS A 89 0.53 13.22 -17.35
C HIS A 89 0.22 14.50 -16.54
N ARG A 90 -0.12 14.36 -15.26
CA ARG A 90 -0.59 15.48 -14.42
C ARG A 90 0.52 16.47 -14.03
N ILE A 91 1.72 15.96 -13.76
CA ILE A 91 2.84 16.76 -13.23
C ILE A 91 3.93 16.92 -14.29
N GLY A 92 4.23 15.85 -15.02
CA GLY A 92 5.26 15.81 -16.05
C GLY A 92 6.16 14.58 -15.90
N PRO A 93 6.98 14.23 -16.91
CA PRO A 93 7.79 13.02 -16.92
C PRO A 93 8.84 12.96 -15.80
N ASN A 94 9.35 14.12 -15.37
CA ASN A 94 10.41 14.25 -14.36
C ASN A 94 9.87 14.59 -12.96
N PHE A 95 8.59 14.30 -12.68
CA PHE A 95 7.95 14.59 -11.39
C PHE A 95 8.67 14.04 -10.15
N GLN A 96 9.53 13.04 -10.32
CA GLN A 96 10.36 12.47 -9.24
C GLN A 96 11.49 13.40 -8.77
N GLN A 97 11.82 14.45 -9.55
CA GLN A 97 12.84 15.45 -9.20
C GLN A 97 12.27 16.63 -8.41
N ILE A 98 10.95 16.67 -8.19
CA ILE A 98 10.31 17.69 -7.36
C ILE A 98 10.72 17.43 -5.89
N PRO A 99 11.20 18.45 -5.16
CA PRO A 99 11.56 18.32 -3.74
C PRO A 99 10.37 17.90 -2.85
#